data_AF-A0A3E0N152-F1
#
_entry.id   AF-A0A3E0N152-F1
#
_cell.length_a   1.000
_cell.length_b   1.000
_cell.length_c   1.000
_cell.angle_alpha   90.00
_cell.angle_beta   90.00
_cell.angle_gamma   90.00
#
_symmetry.space_group_name_H-M   'P 1'
#
loop_
_entity.id
_entity.type
_entity.pdbx_description
1 polymer ?
#
loop_
_entity_poly.entity_id
_entity_poly.type
_entity_poly.pdbx_seq_one_letter_code
_entity_poly.pdbx_strand_id
1 'polypeptide(L)'
;MPTRTRKEWNRAKSGQYERQLGWKRSRNGIRVQAKFFLGTDTREAKQRDERLRMLWSLVEDRSPERPALWPSDALDVAKAIAKGQGVVEVDRLIGLDTEDGLEPPGSYAARIHSLQIHYPVMPFKPNDVEAYSRGLQKNALTVSGFQHTNRIAEAMNNDLMAHLVGPQSPMTAPVGGPTLHEAMRAYIEWLKIEYFDAESRHVTAWGMGQIKQMQRLIKHHSDVPLSALDFNMLESLIGYWRRRPIREGSDKQIASSTAGNHIKQLKVFSSWLHRSPEYEWRKPRDFDSISSKIMTNSEDFVQSSEQVETFSLDELVLINKYATPFERILVLLALNCGFGTAETATLTVNELHLFEALDKRTQVALNFESSNNDSFIKRIRRKNKVYGEFILFPQTVIGLQWALEQRRQQPGFCSKARLLLNGKHEPLDKPTKGGHRNQQIPNAFTRLLKRITADGNTIRELSFGKLRKTAGNLIRQVSDGEISEIFLCHANPVRAGNLLDVYTNRPFGKVFRAIQEVERLLQPVFEAAGPEPFQAGPQAYTPLSTVERIYDMHETGAKPRAIAEELGVSVSTVYRQLRKR
;
A
#
# COMPACT_ATOMS: atom_id res chain seq x y z
N MET A 1 12.70 13.46 33.68
CA MET A 1 12.43 12.06 33.25
C MET A 1 13.74 11.39 32.85
N PRO A 2 14.00 10.12 33.22
CA PRO A 2 15.12 9.38 32.64
C PRO A 2 15.04 9.47 31.12
N THR A 3 16.17 9.68 30.45
CA THR A 3 16.32 10.27 29.11
C THR A 3 15.78 9.36 27.99
N ARG A 4 14.45 9.16 27.94
CA ARG A 4 13.72 8.53 26.81
C ARG A 4 14.00 9.28 25.50
N THR A 5 14.21 10.59 25.60
CA THR A 5 14.21 11.55 24.49
C THR A 5 15.58 11.90 23.89
N ARG A 6 16.72 11.50 24.50
CA ARG A 6 18.01 11.65 23.80
C ARG A 6 18.09 10.61 22.68
N LYS A 7 17.88 11.09 21.44
CA LYS A 7 18.00 10.34 20.18
C LYS A 7 19.45 10.06 19.79
N GLU A 8 20.40 10.81 20.33
CA GLU A 8 21.81 10.74 19.94
C GLU A 8 22.64 10.01 21.01
N TRP A 9 23.46 9.05 20.58
CA TRP A 9 24.46 8.39 21.42
C TRP A 9 25.69 9.28 21.51
N ASN A 10 26.24 9.44 22.71
CA ASN A 10 27.56 10.04 22.83
C ASN A 10 28.59 8.98 22.42
N ARG A 11 29.62 9.38 21.67
CA ARG A 11 30.83 8.58 21.52
C ARG A 11 31.73 8.85 22.71
N ALA A 12 32.07 7.80 23.45
CA ALA A 12 33.10 7.89 24.49
C ALA A 12 34.46 8.19 23.86
N LYS A 13 35.43 8.68 24.66
CA LYS A 13 36.82 8.89 24.22
C LYS A 13 37.48 7.61 23.66
N SER A 14 36.97 6.44 24.02
CA SER A 14 37.39 5.12 23.51
C SER A 14 36.79 4.76 22.14
N GLY A 15 35.98 5.62 21.53
CA GLY A 15 35.29 5.36 20.26
C GLY A 15 34.01 4.50 20.37
N GLN A 16 33.70 3.99 21.56
CA GLN A 16 32.48 3.21 21.81
C GLN A 16 31.25 4.11 21.99
N TYR A 17 30.10 3.65 21.50
CA TYR A 17 28.81 4.28 21.75
C TYR A 17 28.38 4.00 23.20
N GLU A 18 28.06 5.06 23.95
CA GLU A 18 27.60 4.96 25.33
C GLU A 18 26.12 5.35 25.47
N ARG A 19 25.44 4.63 26.37
CA ARG A 19 24.04 4.87 26.72
C ARG A 19 23.87 4.88 28.23
N GLN A 20 23.23 5.93 28.75
CA GLN A 20 22.75 5.97 30.12
C GLN A 20 21.25 5.63 30.12
N LEU A 21 20.87 4.56 30.81
CA LEU A 21 19.49 4.07 30.84
C LEU A 21 19.13 3.52 32.23
N GLY A 22 18.05 4.03 32.81
CA GLY A 22 17.58 3.62 34.13
C GLY A 22 18.51 3.99 35.29
N TRP A 23 18.12 3.57 36.49
CA TRP A 23 18.78 3.92 37.75
C TRP A 23 19.24 2.68 38.51
N LYS A 24 20.35 2.76 39.22
CA LYS A 24 20.84 1.71 40.13
C LYS A 24 21.36 2.33 41.43
N ARG A 25 21.45 1.53 42.50
CA ARG A 25 22.14 1.95 43.73
C ARG A 25 23.66 1.78 43.56
N SER A 26 24.41 2.81 43.93
CA SER A 26 25.87 2.72 44.06
C SER A 26 26.24 1.96 45.34
N ARG A 27 27.53 1.63 45.50
CA ARG A 27 28.05 1.01 46.73
C ARG A 27 27.79 1.85 47.99
N ASN A 28 27.66 3.16 47.84
CA ASN A 28 27.38 4.09 48.94
C ASN A 28 25.88 4.33 49.14
N GLY A 29 25.01 3.51 48.54
CA GLY A 29 23.55 3.64 48.63
C GLY A 29 22.95 4.76 47.76
N ILE A 30 23.77 5.65 47.19
CA ILE A 30 23.33 6.76 46.34
C ILE A 30 22.81 6.24 44.99
N ARG A 31 21.67 6.78 44.52
CA ARG A 31 21.10 6.46 43.21
C ARG A 31 21.91 7.10 42.08
N VAL A 32 22.31 6.30 41.09
CA VAL A 32 23.09 6.73 39.92
C VAL A 32 22.51 6.12 38.63
N GLN A 33 22.66 6.78 37.49
CA GLN A 33 22.23 6.20 36.22
C GLN A 33 23.13 5.04 35.79
N ALA A 34 22.54 3.97 35.28
CA ALA A 34 23.32 2.86 34.75
C ALA A 34 23.89 3.23 33.37
N LYS A 35 25.20 3.09 33.21
CA LYS A 35 25.94 3.37 31.97
C LYS A 35 26.28 2.06 31.27
N PHE A 36 25.93 1.97 29.98
CA PHE A 36 26.16 0.83 29.11
C PHE A 36 27.02 1.25 27.91
N PHE A 37 27.97 0.40 27.53
CA PHE A 37 28.79 0.56 26.35
C PHE A 37 28.29 -0.41 25.27
N LEU A 38 27.93 0.11 24.11
CA LEU A 38 27.20 -0.63 23.06
C LEU A 38 28.10 -1.07 21.89
N GLY A 39 29.42 -0.92 22.03
CA GLY A 39 30.40 -1.22 20.98
C GLY A 39 30.73 -0.04 20.08
N THR A 40 31.56 -0.27 19.06
CA THR A 40 32.06 0.74 18.11
C THR A 40 31.27 0.77 16.79
N ASP A 41 30.58 -0.32 16.44
CA ASP A 41 29.72 -0.42 15.27
C ASP A 41 28.36 0.23 15.51
N THR A 42 27.97 1.18 14.65
CA THR A 42 26.74 1.97 14.77
C THR A 42 25.47 1.12 14.64
N ARG A 43 25.49 0.09 13.80
CA ARG A 43 24.33 -0.76 13.53
C ARG A 43 24.09 -1.73 14.67
N GLU A 44 25.14 -2.36 15.18
CA GLU A 44 25.08 -3.21 16.37
C GLU A 44 24.71 -2.41 17.62
N ALA A 45 25.28 -1.21 17.78
CA ALA A 45 24.93 -0.32 18.89
C ALA A 45 23.43 0.04 18.87
N LYS A 46 22.85 0.24 17.68
CA LYS A 46 21.40 0.46 17.54
C LYS A 46 20.57 -0.70 18.03
N GLN A 47 20.91 -1.91 17.59
CA GLN A 47 20.19 -3.12 17.99
C GLN A 47 20.29 -3.38 19.50
N ARG A 48 21.47 -3.13 20.08
CA ARG A 48 21.72 -3.25 21.52
C ARG A 48 20.92 -2.20 22.31
N ASP A 49 20.85 -0.94 21.84
CA ASP A 49 20.04 0.11 22.48
C ASP A 49 18.54 -0.23 22.45
N GLU A 50 18.03 -0.73 21.31
CA GLU A 50 16.63 -1.15 21.18
C GLU A 50 16.27 -2.25 22.18
N ARG A 51 17.10 -3.29 22.29
CA ARG A 51 16.90 -4.38 23.27
C ARG A 51 17.00 -3.89 24.72
N LEU A 52 17.94 -3.01 25.02
CA LEU A 52 18.08 -2.39 26.35
C LEU A 52 16.84 -1.56 26.73
N ARG A 53 16.26 -0.82 25.79
CA ARG A 53 15.03 -0.05 26.02
C ARG A 53 13.82 -0.95 26.26
N MET A 54 13.70 -2.05 25.52
CA MET A 54 12.65 -3.04 25.76
C MET A 54 12.78 -3.65 27.15
N LEU A 55 14.00 -4.06 27.54
CA LEU A 55 14.27 -4.59 28.87
C LEU A 55 13.95 -3.57 29.97
N TRP A 56 14.38 -2.32 29.80
CA TRP A 56 14.10 -1.25 30.77
C TRP A 56 12.60 -0.97 30.91
N SER A 57 11.84 -1.01 29.82
CA SER A 57 10.38 -0.85 29.89
C SER A 57 9.74 -1.91 30.78
N LEU A 58 10.17 -3.18 30.65
CA LEU A 58 9.67 -4.28 31.49
C LEU A 58 10.00 -4.07 32.99
N VAL A 59 11.21 -3.58 33.27
CA VAL A 59 11.64 -3.26 34.64
C VAL A 59 10.84 -2.08 35.21
N GLU A 60 10.63 -1.04 34.41
CA GLU A 60 9.89 0.15 34.80
C GLU A 60 8.41 -0.16 35.07
N ASP A 61 7.79 -1.02 34.27
CA ASP A 61 6.38 -1.40 34.43
C ASP A 61 6.15 -2.24 35.69
N ARG A 62 7.13 -3.08 36.08
CA ARG A 62 7.03 -3.98 37.22
C ARG A 62 7.55 -3.40 38.54
N SER A 63 8.33 -2.33 38.50
CA SER A 63 8.93 -1.73 39.69
C SER A 63 7.88 -1.00 40.55
N PRO A 64 7.74 -1.35 41.84
CA PRO A 64 6.89 -0.60 42.77
C PRO A 64 7.51 0.76 43.18
N GLU A 65 8.84 0.91 43.04
CA GLU A 65 9.55 2.16 43.36
C GLU A 65 9.55 3.13 42.16
N ARG A 66 9.39 4.44 42.43
CA ARG A 66 9.45 5.52 41.43
C ARG A 66 10.52 6.56 41.84
N PRO A 67 11.55 6.83 41.02
CA PRO A 67 11.84 6.17 39.75
C PRO A 67 12.25 4.71 39.94
N ALA A 68 11.93 3.88 38.95
CA ALA A 68 12.31 2.47 38.98
C ALA A 68 13.84 2.33 39.11
N LEU A 69 14.27 1.31 39.83
CA LEU A 69 15.66 0.89 39.92
C LEU A 69 15.84 -0.41 39.16
N TRP A 70 17.01 -0.62 38.56
CA TRP A 70 17.39 -1.92 38.01
C TRP A 70 17.50 -2.96 39.13
N PRO A 71 16.69 -4.04 39.09
CA PRO A 71 16.95 -5.25 39.86
C PRO A 71 18.32 -5.82 39.52
N SER A 72 18.96 -6.52 40.46
CA SER A 72 20.33 -7.04 40.27
C SER A 72 20.42 -7.98 39.07
N ASP A 73 19.46 -8.91 38.96
CA ASP A 73 19.32 -9.87 37.88
C ASP A 73 19.06 -9.18 36.52
N ALA A 74 18.11 -8.24 36.46
CA ALA A 74 17.84 -7.48 35.23
C ALA A 74 19.04 -6.63 34.78
N LEU A 75 19.83 -6.11 35.73
CA LEU A 75 21.02 -5.33 35.42
C LEU A 75 22.10 -6.19 34.78
N ASP A 76 22.23 -7.44 35.19
CA ASP A 76 23.20 -8.37 34.62
C ASP A 76 22.80 -8.82 33.20
N VAL A 77 21.50 -9.04 32.97
CA VAL A 77 20.95 -9.21 31.61
C VAL A 77 21.21 -7.98 30.75
N ALA A 78 21.00 -6.78 31.27
CA ALA A 78 21.26 -5.54 30.56
C ALA A 78 22.76 -5.41 30.18
N LYS A 79 23.69 -5.79 31.07
CA LYS A 79 25.13 -5.82 30.76
C LYS A 79 25.45 -6.83 29.66
N ALA A 80 24.82 -8.00 29.67
CA ALA A 80 25.00 -9.02 28.64
C ALA A 80 24.55 -8.51 27.25
N ILE A 81 23.38 -7.87 27.18
CA ILE A 81 22.88 -7.22 25.96
C ILE A 81 23.85 -6.13 25.48
N ALA A 82 24.36 -5.30 26.39
CA ALA A 82 25.31 -4.24 26.05
C ALA A 82 26.63 -4.79 25.48
N LYS A 83 27.11 -5.93 26.00
CA LYS A 83 28.28 -6.67 25.48
C LYS A 83 28.01 -7.38 24.14
N GLY A 84 26.77 -7.39 23.65
CA GLY A 84 26.39 -8.07 22.42
C GLY A 84 26.24 -9.59 22.56
N GLN A 85 26.07 -10.10 23.78
CA GLN A 85 25.83 -11.53 23.98
C GLN A 85 24.45 -11.88 23.43
N GLY A 86 24.40 -12.91 22.57
CA GLY A 86 23.18 -13.41 21.95
C GLY A 86 22.40 -14.38 22.83
N VAL A 87 23.03 -14.93 23.87
CA VAL A 87 22.45 -15.82 24.89
C VAL A 87 23.14 -15.54 26.23
N VAL A 88 22.40 -15.60 27.34
CA VAL A 88 22.96 -15.51 28.70
C VAL A 88 23.10 -16.90 29.29
N GLU A 89 24.32 -17.27 29.64
CA GLU A 89 24.62 -18.47 30.43
C GLU A 89 24.26 -18.22 31.89
N VAL A 90 23.49 -19.12 32.48
CA VAL A 90 23.07 -19.01 33.88
C VAL A 90 23.78 -20.09 34.68
N ASP A 91 24.64 -19.69 35.61
CA ASP A 91 25.31 -20.61 36.55
C ASP A 91 24.40 -21.01 37.70
N ARG A 92 24.64 -22.17 38.31
CA ARG A 92 24.02 -22.53 39.60
C ARG A 92 24.53 -21.59 40.68
N LEU A 93 23.63 -21.22 41.60
CA LEU A 93 24.05 -20.45 42.78
C LEU A 93 24.94 -21.33 43.69
N ILE A 94 25.96 -20.72 44.27
CA ILE A 94 26.94 -21.35 45.17
C ILE A 94 26.78 -20.73 46.56
N GLY A 95 27.00 -21.52 47.62
CA GLY A 95 26.92 -21.07 49.01
C GLY A 95 25.51 -21.16 49.60
N LEU A 96 24.71 -22.12 49.15
CA LEU A 96 23.40 -22.44 49.73
C LEU A 96 23.55 -23.52 50.81
N ASP A 97 22.64 -23.55 51.78
CA ASP A 97 22.58 -24.57 52.84
C ASP A 97 22.07 -25.92 52.27
N THR A 98 22.84 -26.51 51.35
CA THR A 98 22.62 -27.83 50.75
C THR A 98 23.86 -28.70 50.94
N GLU A 99 23.72 -30.02 50.84
CA GLU A 99 24.83 -30.97 51.05
C GLU A 99 26.04 -30.72 50.13
N ASP A 100 25.82 -30.19 48.93
CA ASP A 100 26.85 -29.85 47.93
C ASP A 100 27.19 -28.35 47.90
N GLY A 101 26.54 -27.52 48.72
CA GLY A 101 26.68 -26.06 48.69
C GLY A 101 26.17 -25.41 47.40
N LEU A 102 25.47 -26.13 46.53
CA LEU A 102 24.99 -25.68 45.23
C LEU A 102 23.46 -25.66 45.15
N GLU A 103 22.93 -24.78 44.30
CA GLU A 103 21.49 -24.67 44.05
C GLU A 103 20.87 -26.00 43.62
N PRO A 104 19.81 -26.49 44.29
CA PRO A 104 19.18 -27.76 43.92
C PRO A 104 18.72 -27.75 42.46
N PRO A 105 18.87 -28.88 41.72
CA PRO A 105 18.46 -29.01 40.32
C PRO A 105 17.09 -28.43 39.97
N GLY A 106 16.06 -28.71 40.79
CA GLY A 106 14.69 -28.21 40.59
C GLY A 106 14.58 -26.69 40.70
N SER A 107 15.24 -26.09 41.68
CA SER A 107 15.29 -24.63 41.88
C SER A 107 16.06 -23.94 40.75
N TYR A 108 17.16 -24.54 40.30
CA TYR A 108 17.95 -24.04 39.19
C TYR A 108 17.16 -24.01 37.87
N ALA A 109 16.44 -25.10 37.55
CA ALA A 109 15.57 -25.14 36.37
C ALA A 109 14.41 -24.14 36.46
N ALA A 110 13.77 -24.02 37.62
CA ALA A 110 12.70 -23.05 37.86
C ALA A 110 13.20 -21.61 37.73
N ARG A 111 14.42 -21.30 38.20
CA ARG A 111 15.03 -19.97 38.09
C ARG A 111 15.33 -19.60 36.64
N ILE A 112 15.91 -20.49 35.85
CA ILE A 112 16.14 -20.24 34.41
C ILE A 112 14.81 -20.00 33.67
N HIS A 113 13.78 -20.79 33.96
CA HIS A 113 12.46 -20.60 33.39
C HIS A 113 11.81 -19.26 33.82
N SER A 114 11.93 -18.91 35.09
CA SER A 114 11.48 -17.63 35.64
C SER A 114 12.20 -16.46 34.95
N LEU A 115 13.51 -16.53 34.74
CA LEU A 115 14.27 -15.54 33.98
C LEU A 115 13.76 -15.41 32.53
N GLN A 116 13.47 -16.54 31.87
CA GLN A 116 12.94 -16.54 30.49
C GLN A 116 11.55 -15.90 30.39
N ILE A 117 10.67 -16.11 31.39
CA ILE A 117 9.36 -15.46 31.48
C ILE A 117 9.51 -13.98 31.81
N HIS A 118 10.40 -13.64 32.75
CA HIS A 118 10.53 -12.27 33.21
C HIS A 118 11.24 -11.38 32.20
N TYR A 119 12.16 -11.94 31.40
CA TYR A 119 13.00 -11.21 30.45
C TYR A 119 12.99 -11.86 29.06
N PRO A 120 11.85 -11.88 28.34
CA PRO A 120 11.70 -12.58 27.06
C PRO A 120 12.55 -11.99 25.91
N VAL A 121 13.16 -10.82 26.13
CA VAL A 121 14.05 -10.15 25.18
C VAL A 121 15.42 -10.82 25.04
N MET A 122 15.72 -11.78 25.91
CA MET A 122 16.99 -12.48 25.97
C MET A 122 16.76 -13.99 26.14
N PRO A 123 17.36 -14.85 25.31
CA PRO A 123 17.40 -16.28 25.58
C PRO A 123 18.40 -16.60 26.71
N PHE A 124 18.00 -17.50 27.61
CA PHE A 124 18.85 -18.02 28.69
C PHE A 124 19.19 -19.49 28.42
N LYS A 125 20.45 -19.87 28.63
CA LYS A 125 20.86 -21.28 28.58
C LYS A 125 21.50 -21.71 29.91
N PRO A 126 21.23 -22.93 30.39
CA PRO A 126 21.91 -23.46 31.56
C PRO A 126 23.39 -23.68 31.25
N ASN A 127 24.26 -23.28 32.17
CA ASN A 127 25.67 -23.68 32.12
C ASN A 127 25.86 -25.11 32.66
N ASP A 128 25.12 -25.49 33.70
CA ASP A 128 25.07 -26.88 34.23
C ASP A 128 23.88 -27.63 33.60
N VAL A 129 24.09 -28.13 32.38
CA VAL A 129 23.05 -28.83 31.59
C VAL A 129 22.51 -30.06 32.33
N GLU A 130 23.35 -30.76 33.09
CA GLU A 130 22.96 -31.99 33.80
C GLU A 130 22.04 -31.67 34.99
N ALA A 131 22.38 -30.68 35.81
CA ALA A 131 21.51 -30.23 36.89
C ALA A 131 20.19 -29.64 36.35
N TYR A 132 20.24 -28.89 35.24
CA TYR A 132 19.03 -28.36 34.62
C TYR A 132 18.08 -29.48 34.16
N SER A 133 18.60 -30.50 33.47
CA SER A 133 17.81 -31.67 33.02
C SER A 133 17.23 -32.47 34.19
N ARG A 134 18.01 -32.70 35.26
CA ARG A 134 17.51 -33.34 36.49
C ARG A 134 16.41 -32.51 37.15
N GLY A 135 16.54 -31.19 37.13
CA GLY A 135 15.52 -30.25 37.63
C GLY A 135 14.21 -30.31 36.86
N LEU A 136 14.28 -30.37 35.52
CA LEU A 136 13.11 -30.52 34.66
C LEU A 136 12.38 -31.85 34.93
N GLN A 137 13.12 -32.96 35.09
CA GLN A 137 12.53 -34.26 35.40
C GLN A 137 11.83 -34.28 36.76
N LYS A 138 12.42 -33.63 37.78
CA LYS A 138 11.85 -33.55 39.13
C LYS A 138 10.60 -32.66 39.17
N ASN A 139 10.59 -31.56 38.43
CA ASN A 139 9.43 -30.65 38.32
C ASN A 139 8.29 -31.24 37.46
N ALA A 140 8.60 -32.13 36.51
CA ALA A 140 7.61 -32.85 35.69
C ALA A 140 6.73 -33.84 36.48
N LEU A 141 7.19 -34.30 37.65
CA LEU A 141 6.44 -35.17 38.56
C LEU A 141 5.47 -34.43 39.49
N THR A 142 5.44 -33.09 39.48
CA THR A 142 4.56 -32.31 40.39
C THR A 142 3.51 -31.47 39.66
N VAL A 143 3.58 -31.24 38.34
CA VAL A 143 2.49 -30.59 37.59
C VAL A 143 2.43 -31.12 36.14
N SER A 144 1.28 -31.69 35.75
CA SER A 144 0.96 -32.13 34.39
C SER A 144 0.78 -30.94 33.43
N GLY A 145 1.89 -30.31 33.02
CA GLY A 145 1.88 -29.17 32.09
C GLY A 145 3.11 -29.03 31.18
N PHE A 146 4.06 -29.96 31.20
CA PHE A 146 5.44 -29.70 30.78
C PHE A 146 5.98 -30.59 29.64
N GLN A 147 5.20 -30.84 28.58
CA GLN A 147 5.65 -31.66 27.42
C GLN A 147 5.84 -30.88 26.09
N HIS A 148 6.11 -29.57 26.11
CA HIS A 148 6.28 -28.81 24.86
C HIS A 148 7.72 -28.42 24.49
N THR A 149 8.71 -28.58 25.37
CA THR A 149 10.06 -28.01 25.12
C THR A 149 11.17 -29.04 24.84
N ASN A 150 10.99 -30.32 25.16
CA ASN A 150 12.00 -31.35 24.86
C ASN A 150 12.08 -31.75 23.38
N ARG A 151 11.04 -31.48 22.58
CA ARG A 151 11.03 -31.79 21.13
C ARG A 151 11.92 -30.86 20.30
N ILE A 152 12.30 -29.68 20.81
CA ILE A 152 13.13 -28.72 20.08
C ILE A 152 14.61 -29.17 20.07
N ALA A 153 15.09 -29.82 21.13
CA ALA A 153 16.43 -30.38 21.18
C ALA A 153 16.58 -31.65 20.32
N GLU A 154 15.56 -32.51 20.31
CA GLU A 154 15.52 -33.70 19.45
C GLU A 154 15.35 -33.35 17.97
N ALA A 155 14.55 -32.31 17.64
CA ALA A 155 14.38 -31.84 16.27
C ALA A 155 15.68 -31.25 15.69
N MET A 156 16.48 -30.52 16.48
CA MET A 156 17.76 -29.98 16.00
C MET A 156 18.84 -31.06 15.79
N ASN A 157 18.80 -32.16 16.56
CA ASN A 157 19.74 -33.27 16.37
C ASN A 157 19.32 -34.18 15.19
N ASN A 158 18.02 -34.30 14.93
CA ASN A 158 17.48 -35.05 13.78
C ASN A 158 17.67 -34.31 12.45
N ASP A 159 17.65 -32.97 12.43
CA ASP A 159 17.86 -32.17 11.21
C ASP A 159 19.32 -32.23 10.72
N LEU A 160 20.28 -32.44 11.63
CA LEU A 160 21.71 -32.62 11.29
C LEU A 160 22.02 -34.03 10.74
N MET A 161 21.27 -35.05 11.18
CA MET A 161 21.42 -36.44 10.71
C MET A 161 20.60 -36.75 9.43
N ALA A 162 19.52 -36.00 9.17
CA ALA A 162 18.67 -36.16 7.98
C ALA A 162 19.36 -35.75 6.65
N HIS A 163 20.52 -35.10 6.70
CA HIS A 163 21.31 -34.77 5.50
C HIS A 163 22.24 -35.90 5.00
N LEU A 164 22.26 -37.07 5.65
CA LEU A 164 23.18 -38.16 5.28
C LEU A 164 22.53 -39.47 4.79
N VAL A 165 21.20 -39.63 4.84
CA VAL A 165 20.56 -40.88 4.36
C VAL A 165 19.23 -40.56 3.65
N GLY A 166 19.08 -41.11 2.43
CA GLY A 166 17.89 -40.97 1.57
C GLY A 166 16.60 -41.59 2.13
N PRO A 167 15.48 -41.47 1.39
CA PRO A 167 14.15 -41.41 1.97
C PRO A 167 13.62 -42.78 2.39
N GLN A 168 13.11 -42.87 3.62
CA GLN A 168 12.04 -43.81 3.94
C GLN A 168 10.88 -43.06 4.62
N SER A 169 9.74 -43.08 3.95
CA SER A 169 8.41 -42.93 4.57
C SER A 169 7.92 -44.31 5.04
N PRO A 170 6.81 -44.43 5.81
CA PRO A 170 6.05 -43.43 6.57
C PRO A 170 5.80 -43.85 8.04
N MET A 171 5.54 -42.90 8.93
CA MET A 171 4.73 -43.17 10.13
C MET A 171 3.43 -42.38 10.06
N THR A 172 2.35 -43.15 10.03
CA THR A 172 0.94 -42.80 9.95
C THR A 172 0.42 -42.11 11.21
N ALA A 173 -0.33 -41.01 11.02
CA ALA A 173 -1.33 -40.47 11.95
C ALA A 173 -2.41 -39.70 11.12
N PRO A 174 -3.65 -39.55 11.59
CA PRO A 174 -4.85 -40.12 10.98
C PRO A 174 -5.47 -39.32 9.83
N VAL A 175 -6.06 -40.07 8.89
CA VAL A 175 -6.99 -39.62 7.85
C VAL A 175 -8.34 -39.30 8.51
N GLY A 176 -8.83 -38.06 8.41
CA GLY A 176 -10.21 -37.74 8.83
C GLY A 176 -10.56 -36.32 9.25
N GLY A 177 -9.72 -35.31 8.99
CA GLY A 177 -10.02 -33.90 9.31
C GLY A 177 -10.02 -33.01 8.06
N PRO A 178 -10.73 -31.86 8.09
CA PRO A 178 -10.74 -30.91 6.98
C PRO A 178 -9.32 -30.42 6.64
N THR A 179 -9.09 -30.13 5.35
CA THR A 179 -7.78 -29.68 4.84
C THR A 179 -7.71 -28.17 4.66
N LEU A 180 -6.49 -27.65 4.48
CA LEU A 180 -6.22 -26.25 4.19
C LEU A 180 -6.93 -25.81 2.91
N HIS A 181 -6.84 -26.59 1.83
CA HIS A 181 -7.48 -26.24 0.55
C HIS A 181 -8.99 -26.28 0.66
N GLU A 182 -9.57 -27.26 1.38
CA GLU A 182 -11.01 -27.29 1.65
C GLU A 182 -11.47 -26.01 2.35
N ALA A 183 -10.77 -25.61 3.42
CA ALA A 183 -11.07 -24.36 4.12
C ALA A 183 -10.89 -23.12 3.24
N MET A 184 -9.85 -23.08 2.38
CA MET A 184 -9.66 -21.97 1.43
C MET A 184 -10.76 -21.91 0.36
N ARG A 185 -11.28 -23.06 -0.10
CA ARG A 185 -12.41 -23.12 -1.04
C ARG A 185 -13.70 -22.68 -0.37
N ALA A 186 -13.97 -23.12 0.85
CA ALA A 186 -15.11 -22.64 1.63
C ALA A 186 -15.03 -21.12 1.86
N TYR A 187 -13.84 -20.60 2.15
CA TYR A 187 -13.62 -19.15 2.25
C TYR A 187 -13.87 -18.42 0.92
N ILE A 188 -13.52 -19.02 -0.23
CA ILE A 188 -13.87 -18.47 -1.56
C ILE A 188 -15.39 -18.39 -1.74
N GLU A 189 -16.15 -19.41 -1.34
CA GLU A 189 -17.62 -19.36 -1.41
C GLU A 189 -18.19 -18.29 -0.47
N TRP A 190 -17.65 -18.17 0.75
CA TRP A 190 -18.00 -17.08 1.65
C TRP A 190 -17.72 -15.70 1.02
N LEU A 191 -16.57 -15.51 0.37
CA LEU A 191 -16.22 -14.27 -0.33
C LEU A 191 -17.19 -13.94 -1.47
N LYS A 192 -17.72 -14.95 -2.17
CA LYS A 192 -18.72 -14.74 -3.24
C LYS A 192 -20.03 -14.23 -2.68
N ILE A 193 -20.43 -14.69 -1.49
CA ILE A 193 -21.65 -14.25 -0.81
C ILE A 193 -21.44 -12.86 -0.21
N GLU A 194 -20.39 -12.68 0.59
CA GLU A 194 -20.07 -11.43 1.29
C GLU A 194 -19.91 -10.25 0.33
N TYR A 195 -19.29 -10.49 -0.83
CA TYR A 195 -19.04 -9.46 -1.83
C TYR A 195 -19.98 -9.55 -3.03
N PHE A 196 -21.11 -10.25 -2.91
CA PHE A 196 -22.16 -10.19 -3.91
C PHE A 196 -22.82 -8.81 -3.92
N ASP A 197 -22.87 -8.18 -5.08
CA ASP A 197 -23.61 -6.94 -5.27
C ASP A 197 -24.95 -7.26 -5.96
N ALA A 198 -26.04 -7.07 -5.21
CA ALA A 198 -27.39 -7.36 -5.68
C ALA A 198 -27.79 -6.49 -6.89
N GLU A 199 -27.29 -5.26 -6.98
CA GLU A 199 -27.61 -4.35 -8.09
C GLU A 199 -26.96 -4.83 -9.39
N SER A 200 -25.67 -5.16 -9.34
CA SER A 200 -24.97 -5.66 -10.51
C SER A 200 -25.18 -7.15 -10.77
N ARG A 201 -25.74 -7.91 -9.82
CA ARG A 201 -25.88 -9.38 -9.84
C ARG A 201 -24.55 -10.11 -10.04
N HIS A 202 -23.45 -9.49 -9.64
CA HIS A 202 -22.10 -10.05 -9.73
C HIS A 202 -21.35 -9.83 -8.42
N VAL A 203 -20.28 -10.59 -8.21
CA VAL A 203 -19.32 -10.30 -7.14
C VAL A 203 -18.60 -9.00 -7.48
N THR A 204 -18.44 -8.11 -6.50
CA THR A 204 -17.72 -6.85 -6.68
C THR A 204 -16.31 -7.09 -7.21
N ALA A 205 -15.76 -6.12 -7.96
CA ALA A 205 -14.40 -6.21 -8.49
C ALA A 205 -13.34 -6.43 -7.40
N TRP A 206 -13.58 -5.90 -6.18
CA TRP A 206 -12.71 -6.13 -5.05
C TRP A 206 -12.80 -7.57 -4.53
N GLY A 207 -14.02 -8.09 -4.35
CA GLY A 207 -14.25 -9.50 -3.99
C GLY A 207 -13.63 -10.46 -4.99
N MET A 208 -13.80 -10.21 -6.29
CA MET A 208 -13.13 -10.99 -7.35
C MET A 208 -11.60 -10.95 -7.24
N GLY A 209 -11.03 -9.82 -6.80
CA GLY A 209 -9.60 -9.70 -6.52
C GLY A 209 -9.16 -10.59 -5.35
N GLN A 210 -9.94 -10.63 -4.26
CA GLN A 210 -9.68 -11.51 -3.11
C GLN A 210 -9.80 -12.99 -3.48
N ILE A 211 -10.82 -13.36 -4.27
CA ILE A 211 -11.02 -14.73 -4.78
C ILE A 211 -9.80 -15.19 -5.60
N LYS A 212 -9.33 -14.35 -6.55
CA LYS A 212 -8.13 -14.68 -7.34
C LYS A 212 -6.86 -14.80 -6.49
N GLN A 213 -6.73 -14.00 -5.45
CA GLN A 213 -5.62 -14.12 -4.50
C GLN A 213 -5.69 -15.45 -3.75
N MET A 214 -6.88 -15.86 -3.27
CA MET A 214 -7.06 -17.18 -2.64
C MET A 214 -6.78 -18.33 -3.60
N GLN A 215 -7.25 -18.26 -4.85
CA GLN A 215 -6.95 -19.28 -5.85
C GLN A 215 -5.45 -19.43 -6.11
N ARG A 216 -4.70 -18.32 -6.10
CA ARG A 216 -3.23 -18.36 -6.18
C ARG A 216 -2.60 -18.97 -4.93
N LEU A 217 -3.13 -18.67 -3.74
CA LEU A 217 -2.66 -19.30 -2.50
C LEU A 217 -2.82 -20.82 -2.56
N ILE A 218 -3.98 -21.32 -3.01
CA ILE A 218 -4.23 -22.75 -3.22
C ILE A 218 -3.24 -23.35 -4.22
N LYS A 219 -2.98 -22.65 -5.33
CA LYS A 219 -2.06 -23.14 -6.38
C LYS A 219 -0.60 -23.26 -5.90
N HIS A 220 -0.16 -22.39 -5.00
CA HIS A 220 1.25 -22.28 -4.60
C HIS A 220 1.60 -23.06 -3.33
N HIS A 221 0.63 -23.55 -2.59
CA HIS A 221 0.85 -24.20 -1.31
C HIS A 221 0.29 -25.62 -1.31
N SER A 222 1.01 -26.56 -0.73
CA SER A 222 0.55 -27.95 -0.58
C SER A 222 -0.72 -28.01 0.26
N ASP A 223 -1.60 -28.96 -0.07
CA ASP A 223 -2.74 -29.24 0.79
C ASP A 223 -2.28 -30.01 2.02
N VAL A 224 -2.70 -29.56 3.20
CA VAL A 224 -2.31 -30.14 4.49
C VAL A 224 -3.54 -30.23 5.40
N PRO A 225 -3.62 -31.21 6.30
CA PRO A 225 -4.68 -31.24 7.32
C PRO A 225 -4.67 -29.95 8.14
N LEU A 226 -5.84 -29.41 8.51
CA LEU A 226 -5.90 -28.21 9.35
C LEU A 226 -5.25 -28.42 10.72
N SER A 227 -5.20 -29.65 11.23
CA SER A 227 -4.46 -30.01 12.45
C SER A 227 -2.95 -29.75 12.35
N ALA A 228 -2.39 -29.77 11.13
CA ALA A 228 -0.99 -29.46 10.86
C ALA A 228 -0.75 -27.96 10.57
N LEU A 229 -1.81 -27.15 10.51
CA LEU A 229 -1.71 -25.71 10.30
C LEU A 229 -1.41 -24.98 11.62
N ASP A 230 -0.22 -25.24 12.17
CA ASP A 230 0.29 -24.60 13.39
C ASP A 230 1.00 -23.26 13.10
N PHE A 231 1.63 -22.70 14.12
CA PHE A 231 2.39 -21.45 13.99
C PHE A 231 3.51 -21.56 12.93
N ASN A 232 4.28 -22.65 12.94
CA ASN A 232 5.42 -22.85 12.06
C ASN A 232 4.98 -23.01 10.60
N MET A 233 3.88 -23.74 10.38
CA MET A 233 3.30 -23.88 9.05
C MET A 233 2.80 -22.53 8.53
N LEU A 234 2.07 -21.75 9.34
CA LEU A 234 1.62 -20.41 8.97
C LEU A 234 2.79 -19.45 8.70
N GLU A 235 3.85 -19.52 9.49
CA GLU A 235 5.08 -18.75 9.26
C GLU A 235 5.75 -19.16 7.94
N SER A 236 5.78 -20.45 7.62
CA SER A 236 6.30 -20.95 6.34
C SER A 236 5.47 -20.43 5.16
N LEU A 237 4.14 -20.50 5.23
CA LEU A 237 3.22 -20.00 4.20
C LEU A 237 3.41 -18.49 3.96
N ILE A 238 3.52 -17.70 5.04
CA ILE A 238 3.79 -16.26 4.96
C ILE A 238 5.21 -16.00 4.46
N GLY A 239 6.19 -16.78 4.93
CA GLY A 239 7.60 -16.73 4.57
C GLY A 239 7.83 -16.94 3.08
N TYR A 240 7.11 -17.86 2.45
CA TYR A 240 7.12 -18.07 1.00
C TYR A 240 6.84 -16.76 0.25
N TRP A 241 5.75 -16.06 0.60
CA TRP A 241 5.40 -14.80 -0.06
C TRP A 241 6.35 -13.66 0.30
N ARG A 242 6.91 -13.62 1.52
CA ARG A 242 7.92 -12.63 1.92
C ARG A 242 9.19 -12.70 1.07
N ARG A 243 9.58 -13.92 0.65
CA ARG A 243 10.72 -14.17 -0.24
C ARG A 243 10.44 -13.83 -1.71
N ARG A 244 9.21 -13.36 -2.04
CA ARG A 244 8.78 -12.95 -3.38
C ARG A 244 9.03 -14.06 -4.41
N PRO A 245 8.15 -15.08 -4.48
CA PRO A 245 8.32 -16.17 -5.45
C PRO A 245 8.39 -15.64 -6.88
N ILE A 246 9.00 -16.44 -7.74
CA ILE A 246 9.11 -16.15 -9.16
C ILE A 246 7.71 -16.05 -9.78
N ARG A 247 7.50 -15.03 -10.60
CA ARG A 247 6.24 -14.83 -11.32
C ARG A 247 6.10 -15.95 -12.35
N GLU A 248 4.94 -16.60 -12.37
CA GLU A 248 4.63 -17.62 -13.37
C GLU A 248 4.86 -17.12 -14.81
N GLY A 249 5.64 -17.88 -15.58
CA GLY A 249 6.01 -17.54 -16.96
C GLY A 249 7.06 -16.42 -17.09
N SER A 250 7.83 -16.14 -16.05
CA SER A 250 8.90 -15.14 -16.06
C SER A 250 10.00 -15.54 -15.10
N ASP A 251 11.24 -15.12 -15.35
CA ASP A 251 12.35 -15.30 -14.39
C ASP A 251 12.37 -14.23 -13.29
N LYS A 252 11.44 -13.27 -13.35
CA LYS A 252 11.37 -12.16 -12.39
C LYS A 252 10.51 -12.51 -11.18
N GLN A 253 10.96 -12.10 -10.01
CA GLN A 253 10.17 -12.19 -8.78
C GLN A 253 8.90 -11.32 -8.87
N ILE A 254 7.83 -11.73 -8.20
CA ILE A 254 6.63 -10.89 -8.08
C ILE A 254 6.95 -9.57 -7.37
N ALA A 255 6.19 -8.51 -7.66
CA ALA A 255 6.35 -7.22 -6.99
C ALA A 255 6.11 -7.31 -5.47
N SER A 256 6.82 -6.50 -4.68
CA SER A 256 6.64 -6.43 -3.21
C SER A 256 5.19 -6.16 -2.80
N SER A 257 4.50 -5.26 -3.49
CA SER A 257 3.06 -4.99 -3.27
C SER A 257 2.18 -6.22 -3.52
N THR A 258 2.54 -7.06 -4.50
CA THR A 258 1.81 -8.29 -4.81
C THR A 258 2.01 -9.33 -3.72
N ALA A 259 3.25 -9.54 -3.27
CA ALA A 259 3.54 -10.39 -2.10
C ALA A 259 2.77 -9.93 -0.86
N GLY A 260 2.76 -8.62 -0.59
CA GLY A 260 2.06 -8.04 0.55
C GLY A 260 0.55 -8.29 0.54
N ASN A 261 -0.07 -8.24 -0.65
CA ASN A 261 -1.48 -8.59 -0.80
C ASN A 261 -1.77 -10.05 -0.46
N HIS A 262 -0.91 -11.00 -0.87
CA HIS A 262 -1.09 -12.42 -0.54
C HIS A 262 -0.87 -12.68 0.96
N ILE A 263 0.12 -12.03 1.58
CA ILE A 263 0.33 -12.11 3.04
C ILE A 263 -0.89 -11.56 3.79
N LYS A 264 -1.41 -10.40 3.38
CA LYS A 264 -2.62 -9.82 3.97
C LYS A 264 -3.79 -10.79 3.82
N GLN A 265 -3.96 -11.38 2.65
CA GLN A 265 -5.03 -12.34 2.38
C GLN A 265 -4.92 -13.59 3.28
N LEU A 266 -3.72 -14.15 3.46
CA LEU A 266 -3.48 -15.26 4.38
C LEU A 266 -3.86 -14.90 5.83
N LYS A 267 -3.53 -13.69 6.28
CA LYS A 267 -3.90 -13.21 7.63
C LYS A 267 -5.40 -13.02 7.82
N VAL A 268 -6.08 -12.50 6.81
CA VAL A 268 -7.55 -12.35 6.83
C VAL A 268 -8.22 -13.72 6.79
N PHE A 269 -7.77 -14.62 5.92
CA PHE A 269 -8.25 -16.01 5.85
C PHE A 269 -8.08 -16.73 7.20
N SER A 270 -6.90 -16.65 7.82
CA SER A 270 -6.64 -17.26 9.13
C SER A 270 -7.58 -16.70 10.21
N SER A 271 -7.87 -15.40 10.17
CA SER A 271 -8.81 -14.77 11.10
C SER A 271 -10.27 -15.15 10.83
N TRP A 272 -10.64 -15.42 9.57
CA TRP A 272 -11.94 -15.99 9.23
C TRP A 272 -12.04 -17.43 9.74
N LEU A 273 -11.05 -18.28 9.41
CA LEU A 273 -11.00 -19.69 9.80
C LEU A 273 -11.10 -19.89 11.31
N HIS A 274 -10.43 -19.02 12.08
CA HIS A 274 -10.53 -19.02 13.54
C HIS A 274 -11.95 -18.79 14.09
N ARG A 275 -12.74 -17.97 13.39
CA ARG A 275 -14.11 -17.60 13.79
C ARG A 275 -15.17 -18.53 13.19
N SER A 276 -14.81 -19.31 12.17
CA SER A 276 -15.73 -20.23 11.51
C SER A 276 -16.07 -21.40 12.44
N PRO A 277 -17.35 -21.62 12.79
CA PRO A 277 -17.74 -22.72 13.66
C PRO A 277 -17.61 -24.10 13.00
N GLU A 278 -17.61 -24.14 11.67
CA GLU A 278 -17.44 -25.36 10.85
C GLU A 278 -16.07 -26.01 10.99
N TYR A 279 -15.08 -25.25 11.48
CA TYR A 279 -13.71 -25.73 11.66
C TYR A 279 -13.32 -25.64 13.14
N GLU A 280 -12.85 -26.75 13.70
CA GLU A 280 -12.33 -26.79 15.08
C GLU A 280 -10.96 -26.08 15.22
N TRP A 281 -10.43 -25.56 14.11
CA TRP A 281 -9.15 -24.89 14.08
C TRP A 281 -9.16 -23.57 14.86
N ARG A 282 -8.06 -23.28 15.56
CA ARG A 282 -7.88 -22.03 16.32
C ARG A 282 -6.56 -21.37 15.96
N LYS A 283 -6.62 -20.04 15.78
CA LYS A 283 -5.45 -19.21 15.49
C LYS A 283 -4.40 -19.39 16.60
N PRO A 284 -3.13 -19.69 16.27
CA PRO A 284 -2.06 -19.72 17.28
C PRO A 284 -1.98 -18.39 18.04
N ARG A 285 -1.71 -18.45 19.35
CA ARG A 285 -1.66 -17.26 20.23
C ARG A 285 -0.69 -16.20 19.70
N ASP A 286 0.45 -16.64 19.18
CA ASP A 286 1.50 -15.75 18.70
C ASP A 286 1.37 -15.41 17.21
N PHE A 287 0.28 -15.79 16.53
CA PHE A 287 0.11 -15.56 15.09
C PHE A 287 0.36 -14.11 14.65
N ASP A 288 -0.08 -13.15 15.46
CA ASP A 288 0.06 -11.73 15.12
C ASP A 288 1.52 -11.25 15.18
N SER A 289 2.42 -12.03 15.81
CA SER A 289 3.87 -11.79 15.81
C SER A 289 4.58 -12.23 14.52
N ILE A 290 3.93 -13.04 13.66
CA ILE A 290 4.54 -13.48 12.39
C ILE A 290 4.83 -12.25 11.54
N SER A 291 6.13 -12.06 11.28
CA SER A 291 6.62 -10.94 10.50
C SER A 291 5.99 -10.94 9.11
N SER A 292 5.42 -9.80 8.71
CA SER A 292 4.94 -9.56 7.34
C SER A 292 5.96 -8.79 6.51
N LYS A 293 7.19 -8.58 7.02
CA LYS A 293 8.21 -7.79 6.34
C LYS A 293 8.68 -8.51 5.08
N ILE A 294 8.39 -7.91 3.93
CA ILE A 294 8.71 -8.43 2.61
C ILE A 294 10.17 -8.11 2.31
N MET A 295 10.85 -9.05 1.64
CA MET A 295 12.22 -8.84 1.16
C MET A 295 12.24 -7.68 0.16
N THR A 296 13.15 -6.74 0.39
CA THR A 296 13.37 -5.59 -0.49
C THR A 296 14.62 -5.87 -1.31
N ASN A 297 14.50 -5.80 -2.63
CA ASN A 297 15.62 -5.98 -3.54
C ASN A 297 16.24 -4.61 -3.89
N SER A 298 17.45 -4.60 -4.43
CA SER A 298 18.11 -3.38 -4.91
C SER A 298 17.25 -2.58 -5.90
N GLU A 299 16.51 -3.27 -6.78
CA GLU A 299 15.56 -2.64 -7.71
C GLU A 299 14.43 -1.87 -7.00
N ASP A 300 13.95 -2.36 -5.86
CA ASP A 300 12.90 -1.66 -5.10
C ASP A 300 13.44 -0.36 -4.48
N PHE A 301 14.72 -0.33 -4.09
CA PHE A 301 15.36 0.88 -3.58
C PHE A 301 15.47 1.95 -4.67
N VAL A 302 15.88 1.57 -5.88
CA VAL A 302 15.92 2.46 -7.04
C VAL A 302 14.52 3.00 -7.35
N GLN A 303 13.51 2.13 -7.47
CA GLN A 303 12.12 2.56 -7.70
C GLN A 303 11.54 3.44 -6.59
N SER A 304 11.97 3.26 -5.34
CA SER A 304 11.54 4.12 -4.23
C SER A 304 12.18 5.51 -4.23
N SER A 305 13.35 5.65 -4.88
CA SER A 305 14.08 6.91 -5.02
C SER A 305 13.68 7.70 -6.27
N GLU A 306 13.07 7.05 -7.26
CA GLU A 306 12.57 7.70 -8.46
C GLU A 306 11.36 8.57 -8.14
N GLN A 307 11.39 9.81 -8.65
CA GLN A 307 10.25 10.71 -8.56
C GLN A 307 9.03 10.09 -9.25
N VAL A 308 7.83 10.45 -8.79
CA VAL A 308 6.60 9.96 -9.39
C VAL A 308 6.56 10.37 -10.87
N GLU A 309 6.52 9.40 -11.79
CA GLU A 309 6.41 9.76 -13.20
C GLU A 309 5.10 10.53 -13.47
N THR A 310 5.23 11.70 -14.08
CA THR A 310 4.18 12.61 -14.52
C THR A 310 4.43 13.02 -15.97
N PHE A 311 3.40 13.43 -16.70
CA PHE A 311 3.56 14.04 -18.01
C PHE A 311 4.21 15.42 -17.89
N SER A 312 5.04 15.77 -18.87
CA SER A 312 5.58 17.11 -19.06
C SER A 312 4.55 18.01 -19.75
N LEU A 313 4.78 19.32 -19.74
CA LEU A 313 3.89 20.28 -20.41
C LEU A 313 3.77 19.99 -21.91
N ASP A 314 4.90 19.73 -22.60
CA ASP A 314 4.93 19.43 -24.03
C ASP A 314 4.15 18.15 -24.38
N GLU A 315 4.23 17.13 -23.54
CA GLU A 315 3.43 15.92 -23.73
C GLU A 315 1.94 16.19 -23.50
N LEU A 316 1.58 17.05 -22.53
CA LEU A 316 0.18 17.43 -22.33
C LEU A 316 -0.37 18.23 -23.52
N VAL A 317 0.45 19.11 -24.12
CA VAL A 317 0.14 19.83 -25.36
C VAL A 317 -0.18 18.84 -26.48
N LEU A 318 0.70 17.85 -26.71
CA LEU A 318 0.47 16.80 -27.70
C LEU A 318 -0.80 15.99 -27.40
N ILE A 319 -0.99 15.59 -26.14
CA ILE A 319 -2.17 14.83 -25.72
C ILE A 319 -3.46 15.60 -26.05
N ASN A 320 -3.53 16.89 -25.73
CA ASN A 320 -4.74 17.67 -25.95
C ASN A 320 -4.95 18.02 -27.43
N LYS A 321 -3.88 18.26 -28.18
CA LYS A 321 -3.91 18.48 -29.64
C LYS A 321 -4.50 17.28 -30.38
N TYR A 322 -4.05 16.06 -30.05
CA TYR A 322 -4.44 14.83 -30.76
C TYR A 322 -5.72 14.17 -30.22
N ALA A 323 -6.25 14.63 -29.10
CA ALA A 323 -7.44 14.04 -28.49
C ALA A 323 -8.68 14.22 -29.37
N THR A 324 -9.49 13.17 -29.49
CA THR A 324 -10.89 13.33 -29.95
C THR A 324 -11.72 14.06 -28.87
N PRO A 325 -12.89 14.65 -29.19
CA PRO A 325 -13.74 15.31 -28.19
C PRO A 325 -14.00 14.45 -26.94
N PHE A 326 -14.29 13.17 -27.13
CA PHE A 326 -14.47 12.22 -26.03
C PHE A 326 -13.18 12.01 -25.21
N GLU A 327 -12.05 11.73 -25.87
CA GLU A 327 -10.76 11.55 -25.18
C GLU A 327 -10.33 12.81 -24.43
N ARG A 328 -10.60 13.99 -25.01
CA ARG A 328 -10.29 15.30 -24.43
C ARG A 328 -11.01 15.52 -23.11
N ILE A 329 -12.29 15.17 -23.02
CA ILE A 329 -13.02 15.20 -21.73
C ILE A 329 -12.37 14.29 -20.69
N LEU A 330 -11.92 13.10 -21.08
CA LEU A 330 -11.24 12.19 -20.14
C LEU A 330 -9.95 12.82 -19.61
N VAL A 331 -9.17 13.46 -20.48
CA VAL A 331 -7.93 14.16 -20.12
C VAL A 331 -8.20 15.36 -19.22
N LEU A 332 -9.15 16.21 -19.59
CA LEU A 332 -9.51 17.41 -18.83
C LEU A 332 -10.06 17.07 -17.45
N LEU A 333 -10.94 16.06 -17.31
CA LEU A 333 -11.40 15.61 -15.99
C LEU A 333 -10.25 15.08 -15.12
N ALA A 334 -9.25 14.44 -15.72
CA ALA A 334 -8.08 13.95 -15.00
C ALA A 334 -7.14 15.08 -14.56
N LEU A 335 -6.95 16.11 -15.39
CA LEU A 335 -6.08 17.26 -15.09
C LEU A 335 -6.76 18.27 -14.15
N ASN A 336 -8.02 18.61 -14.41
CA ASN A 336 -8.77 19.61 -13.68
C ASN A 336 -9.27 19.11 -12.33
N CYS A 337 -9.70 17.85 -12.23
CA CYS A 337 -10.34 17.32 -11.01
C CYS A 337 -9.56 16.15 -10.38
N GLY A 338 -8.41 15.78 -10.96
CA GLY A 338 -7.65 14.63 -10.49
C GLY A 338 -8.41 13.31 -10.66
N PHE A 339 -9.40 13.22 -11.56
CA PHE A 339 -10.21 12.01 -11.67
C PHE A 339 -9.41 10.83 -12.25
N GLY A 340 -9.53 9.68 -11.59
CA GLY A 340 -9.12 8.41 -12.17
C GLY A 340 -10.25 7.80 -12.98
N THR A 341 -10.01 6.66 -13.62
CA THR A 341 -11.02 5.99 -14.45
C THR A 341 -12.35 5.76 -13.75
N ALA A 342 -12.34 5.38 -12.46
CA ALA A 342 -13.57 5.10 -11.74
C ALA A 342 -14.34 6.39 -11.47
N GLU A 343 -13.65 7.45 -11.05
CA GLU A 343 -14.26 8.76 -10.85
C GLU A 343 -14.83 9.29 -12.18
N THR A 344 -14.07 9.26 -13.28
CA THR A 344 -14.56 9.68 -14.61
C THR A 344 -15.75 8.86 -15.09
N ALA A 345 -15.68 7.53 -14.99
CA ALA A 345 -16.75 6.64 -15.47
C ALA A 345 -18.04 6.74 -14.64
N THR A 346 -17.94 7.19 -13.39
CA THR A 346 -19.08 7.22 -12.46
C THR A 346 -19.71 8.61 -12.30
N LEU A 347 -19.14 9.64 -12.91
CA LEU A 347 -19.62 11.02 -12.86
C LEU A 347 -21.08 11.10 -13.31
N THR A 348 -21.94 11.74 -12.53
CA THR A 348 -23.38 11.88 -12.82
C THR A 348 -23.76 13.31 -13.18
N VAL A 349 -24.91 13.47 -13.85
CA VAL A 349 -25.39 14.78 -14.33
C VAL A 349 -25.59 15.78 -13.17
N ASN A 350 -26.12 15.33 -12.04
CA ASN A 350 -26.33 16.17 -10.85
C ASN A 350 -25.07 16.51 -10.06
N GLU A 351 -23.90 15.95 -10.40
CA GLU A 351 -22.62 16.36 -9.82
C GLU A 351 -22.02 17.57 -10.56
N LEU A 352 -22.65 18.02 -11.66
CA LEU A 352 -22.24 19.17 -12.46
C LEU A 352 -23.03 20.42 -12.10
N HIS A 353 -22.31 21.50 -11.79
CA HIS A 353 -22.86 22.82 -11.50
C HIS A 353 -22.24 23.80 -12.50
N LEU A 354 -22.88 24.00 -13.66
CA LEU A 354 -22.33 24.84 -14.73
C LEU A 354 -22.94 26.24 -14.68
N PHE A 355 -22.10 27.27 -14.78
CA PHE A 355 -22.49 28.69 -14.75
C PHE A 355 -23.32 29.06 -13.50
N GLU A 356 -22.89 28.52 -12.36
CA GLU A 356 -23.59 28.65 -11.08
C GLU A 356 -22.59 29.14 -10.03
N ALA A 357 -22.78 30.37 -9.55
CA ALA A 357 -22.00 30.89 -8.43
C ALA A 357 -22.23 30.06 -7.17
N LEU A 358 -21.20 29.95 -6.33
CA LEU A 358 -21.39 29.46 -4.96
C LEU A 358 -22.35 30.38 -4.20
N ASP A 359 -23.20 29.82 -3.33
CA ASP A 359 -24.06 30.63 -2.48
C ASP A 359 -23.22 31.52 -1.53
N LYS A 360 -23.77 32.66 -1.10
CA LYS A 360 -23.04 33.65 -0.29
C LYS A 360 -22.43 33.07 0.99
N ARG A 361 -23.11 32.11 1.64
CA ARG A 361 -22.60 31.48 2.86
C ARG A 361 -21.38 30.61 2.55
N THR A 362 -21.43 29.86 1.46
CA THR A 362 -20.31 29.05 0.98
C THR A 362 -19.12 29.91 0.56
N GLN A 363 -19.34 31.02 -0.15
CA GLN A 363 -18.26 31.95 -0.53
C GLN A 363 -17.49 32.48 0.69
N VAL A 364 -18.23 32.91 1.72
CA VAL A 364 -17.64 33.35 3.00
C VAL A 364 -16.90 32.21 3.69
N ALA A 365 -17.51 31.03 3.78
CA ALA A 365 -16.90 29.87 4.46
C ALA A 365 -15.63 29.37 3.78
N LEU A 366 -15.56 29.43 2.45
CA LEU A 366 -14.39 29.02 1.67
C LEU A 366 -13.37 30.15 1.48
N ASN A 367 -13.73 31.39 1.84
CA ASN A 367 -12.96 32.59 1.52
C ASN A 367 -12.58 32.61 0.02
N PHE A 368 -13.61 32.48 -0.82
CA PHE A 368 -13.49 32.45 -2.27
C PHE A 368 -14.71 33.10 -2.89
N GLU A 369 -14.47 34.17 -3.65
CA GLU A 369 -15.51 34.86 -4.40
C GLU A 369 -15.81 34.09 -5.68
N SER A 370 -17.10 33.88 -5.95
CA SER A 370 -17.56 33.16 -7.13
C SER A 370 -18.69 33.92 -7.83
N SER A 371 -18.72 33.80 -9.15
CA SER A 371 -19.69 34.41 -10.04
C SER A 371 -20.42 33.35 -10.88
N ASN A 372 -21.48 33.75 -11.58
CA ASN A 372 -22.20 32.85 -12.50
C ASN A 372 -21.39 32.49 -13.77
N ASN A 373 -20.17 32.99 -13.90
CA ASN A 373 -19.23 32.50 -14.93
C ASN A 373 -18.45 31.27 -14.45
N ASP A 374 -18.44 30.99 -13.14
CA ASP A 374 -17.77 29.83 -12.60
C ASP A 374 -18.62 28.57 -12.78
N SER A 375 -17.93 27.44 -12.80
CA SER A 375 -18.55 26.12 -12.85
C SER A 375 -17.80 25.17 -11.93
N PHE A 376 -18.53 24.22 -11.36
CA PHE A 376 -18.02 23.30 -10.37
C PHE A 376 -18.42 21.85 -10.66
N ILE A 377 -17.56 20.93 -10.24
CA ILE A 377 -17.95 19.55 -9.97
C ILE A 377 -17.93 19.33 -8.46
N LYS A 378 -19.06 18.87 -7.90
CA LYS A 378 -19.23 18.56 -6.47
C LYS A 378 -19.59 17.11 -6.32
N ARG A 379 -18.80 16.33 -5.57
CA ARG A 379 -19.10 14.90 -5.40
C ARG A 379 -18.49 14.24 -4.18
N ILE A 380 -19.08 13.10 -3.80
CA ILE A 380 -18.51 12.20 -2.80
C ILE A 380 -17.80 11.05 -3.50
N ARG A 381 -16.49 10.93 -3.25
CA ARG A 381 -15.67 9.84 -3.80
C ARG A 381 -16.10 8.50 -3.20
N ARG A 382 -16.60 7.60 -4.04
CA ARG A 382 -17.20 6.31 -3.61
C ARG A 382 -16.28 5.41 -2.78
N LYS A 383 -14.98 5.39 -3.09
CA LYS A 383 -14.00 4.48 -2.46
C LYS A 383 -13.81 4.75 -0.97
N ASN A 384 -13.76 6.02 -0.58
CA ASN A 384 -13.43 6.45 0.78
C ASN A 384 -14.43 7.44 1.36
N LYS A 385 -15.54 7.70 0.65
CA LYS A 385 -16.64 8.61 1.05
C LYS A 385 -16.17 10.04 1.35
N VAL A 386 -15.06 10.45 0.76
CA VAL A 386 -14.51 11.79 0.91
C VAL A 386 -15.21 12.74 -0.06
N TYR A 387 -15.73 13.84 0.44
CA TYR A 387 -16.26 14.93 -0.38
C TYR A 387 -15.13 15.65 -1.13
N GLY A 388 -15.37 16.00 -2.38
CA GLY A 388 -14.48 16.78 -3.23
C GLY A 388 -15.27 17.81 -4.02
N GLU A 389 -14.69 18.99 -4.16
CA GLU A 389 -15.24 20.12 -4.88
C GLU A 389 -14.15 20.76 -5.73
N PHE A 390 -14.47 21.03 -7.00
CA PHE A 390 -13.50 21.46 -8.00
C PHE A 390 -14.09 22.60 -8.83
N ILE A 391 -13.41 23.74 -8.89
CA ILE A 391 -13.66 24.75 -9.92
C ILE A 391 -13.15 24.23 -11.27
N LEU A 392 -13.82 24.58 -12.36
CA LEU A 392 -13.55 24.02 -13.69
C LEU A 392 -12.84 25.01 -14.60
N PHE A 393 -11.87 24.50 -15.37
CA PHE A 393 -11.26 25.23 -16.48
C PHE A 393 -12.32 25.55 -17.54
N PRO A 394 -12.23 26.69 -18.24
CA PRO A 394 -13.13 27.04 -19.33
C PRO A 394 -13.24 25.93 -20.39
N GLN A 395 -12.12 25.33 -20.80
CA GLN A 395 -12.16 24.23 -21.77
C GLN A 395 -12.83 22.96 -21.20
N THR A 396 -12.71 22.70 -19.90
CA THR A 396 -13.45 21.62 -19.23
C THR A 396 -14.95 21.91 -19.26
N VAL A 397 -15.37 23.15 -19.01
CA VAL A 397 -16.78 23.57 -19.07
C VAL A 397 -17.36 23.32 -20.47
N ILE A 398 -16.66 23.75 -21.52
CA ILE A 398 -17.08 23.51 -22.92
C ILE A 398 -17.21 21.99 -23.19
N GLY A 399 -16.25 21.20 -22.73
CA GLY A 399 -16.30 19.74 -22.87
C GLY A 399 -17.47 19.10 -22.13
N LEU A 400 -17.82 19.59 -20.95
CA LEU A 400 -18.97 19.11 -20.19
C LEU A 400 -20.30 19.53 -20.80
N GLN A 401 -20.39 20.73 -21.39
CA GLN A 401 -21.55 21.16 -22.17
C GLN A 401 -21.78 20.23 -23.36
N TRP A 402 -20.72 19.95 -24.13
CA TRP A 402 -20.76 18.97 -25.22
C TRP A 402 -21.21 17.60 -24.71
N ALA A 403 -20.64 17.12 -23.60
CA ALA A 403 -20.99 15.82 -23.03
C ALA A 403 -22.45 15.74 -22.60
N LEU A 404 -22.97 16.81 -22.00
CA LEU A 404 -24.38 16.92 -21.60
C LEU A 404 -25.31 16.93 -22.81
N GLU A 405 -24.96 17.65 -23.87
CA GLU A 405 -25.72 17.65 -25.12
C GLU A 405 -25.82 16.25 -25.71
N GLN A 406 -24.69 15.54 -25.83
CA GLN A 406 -24.68 14.14 -26.27
C GLN A 406 -25.52 13.26 -25.33
N ARG A 407 -25.37 13.45 -24.02
CA ARG A 407 -26.05 12.63 -23.02
C ARG A 407 -27.56 12.83 -23.01
N ARG A 408 -28.07 14.04 -23.32
CA ARG A 408 -29.52 14.34 -23.43
C ARG A 408 -30.20 13.56 -24.55
N GLN A 409 -29.47 13.23 -25.61
CA GLN A 409 -29.98 12.46 -26.75
C GLN A 409 -30.02 10.94 -26.49
N GLN A 410 -29.48 10.49 -25.34
CA GLN A 410 -29.33 9.07 -25.02
C GLN A 410 -30.42 8.59 -24.03
N PRO A 411 -30.80 7.30 -24.08
CA PRO A 411 -31.83 6.75 -23.19
C PRO A 411 -31.55 6.97 -21.69
N GLY A 412 -32.62 7.03 -20.89
CA GLY A 412 -32.54 7.11 -19.43
C GLY A 412 -31.85 8.38 -18.91
N PHE A 413 -31.94 9.50 -19.64
CA PHE A 413 -31.42 10.78 -19.19
C PHE A 413 -32.19 11.27 -17.96
N CYS A 414 -31.49 11.49 -16.86
CA CYS A 414 -32.00 12.12 -15.65
C CYS A 414 -30.86 12.67 -14.81
N SER A 415 -31.17 13.39 -13.74
CA SER A 415 -30.17 14.00 -12.85
C SER A 415 -29.19 12.98 -12.24
N LYS A 416 -29.64 11.76 -11.93
CA LYS A 416 -28.78 10.70 -11.35
C LYS A 416 -28.06 9.84 -12.39
N ALA A 417 -28.30 10.07 -13.68
CA ALA A 417 -27.70 9.27 -14.74
C ALA A 417 -26.20 9.53 -14.88
N ARG A 418 -25.46 8.52 -15.34
CA ARG A 418 -24.05 8.67 -15.74
C ARG A 418 -23.94 9.70 -16.87
N LEU A 419 -22.96 10.59 -16.75
CA LEU A 419 -22.68 11.61 -17.75
C LEU A 419 -22.14 10.98 -19.05
N LEU A 420 -21.16 10.08 -18.92
CA LEU A 420 -20.46 9.50 -20.06
C LEU A 420 -20.89 8.05 -20.29
N LEU A 421 -21.38 7.77 -21.49
CA LEU A 421 -21.70 6.43 -21.98
C LEU A 421 -20.77 6.05 -23.14
N ASN A 422 -20.67 4.76 -23.44
CA ASN A 422 -19.99 4.29 -24.64
C ASN A 422 -20.88 4.44 -25.90
N GLY A 423 -20.33 4.11 -27.07
CA GLY A 423 -21.08 4.13 -28.34
C GLY A 423 -22.27 3.16 -28.43
N LYS A 424 -22.48 2.30 -27.42
CA LYS A 424 -23.67 1.44 -27.28
C LYS A 424 -24.65 1.95 -26.22
N HIS A 425 -24.47 3.18 -25.73
CA HIS A 425 -25.25 3.78 -24.65
C HIS A 425 -25.16 3.01 -23.32
N GLU A 426 -24.06 2.30 -23.07
CA GLU A 426 -23.82 1.62 -21.82
C GLU A 426 -22.86 2.42 -20.93
N PRO A 427 -23.03 2.37 -19.59
CA PRO A 427 -22.11 3.00 -18.66
C PRO A 427 -20.65 2.54 -18.83
N LEU A 428 -19.71 3.47 -18.73
CA LEU A 428 -18.28 3.16 -18.83
C LEU A 428 -17.75 2.36 -17.63
N ASP A 429 -18.48 2.34 -16.51
CA ASP A 429 -18.19 1.56 -15.30
C ASP A 429 -18.88 0.18 -15.31
N LYS A 430 -19.66 -0.16 -16.34
CA LYS A 430 -20.33 -1.46 -16.46
C LYS A 430 -19.29 -2.59 -16.39
N PRO A 431 -19.40 -3.53 -15.41
CA PRO A 431 -18.50 -4.67 -15.32
C PRO A 431 -18.52 -5.52 -16.59
N THR A 432 -17.39 -6.12 -16.90
CA THR A 432 -17.33 -7.14 -17.96
C THR A 432 -18.12 -8.39 -17.56
N LYS A 433 -18.42 -9.29 -18.52
CA LYS A 433 -19.09 -10.58 -18.24
C LYS A 433 -18.42 -11.39 -17.11
N GLY A 434 -17.10 -11.24 -16.91
CA GLY A 434 -16.36 -11.90 -15.83
C GLY A 434 -16.25 -11.09 -14.53
N GLY A 435 -17.06 -10.04 -14.35
CA GLY A 435 -17.03 -9.17 -13.17
C GLY A 435 -15.78 -8.29 -13.07
N HIS A 436 -14.95 -8.21 -14.13
CA HIS A 436 -13.75 -7.37 -14.13
C HIS A 436 -14.09 -5.92 -14.43
N ARG A 437 -13.24 -5.02 -13.91
CA ARG A 437 -13.29 -3.59 -14.20
C ARG A 437 -13.19 -3.35 -15.71
N ASN A 438 -14.02 -2.44 -16.17
CA ASN A 438 -14.05 -1.99 -17.55
C ASN A 438 -12.74 -1.24 -17.92
N GLN A 439 -12.17 -1.58 -19.09
CA GLN A 439 -10.93 -1.01 -19.62
C GLN A 439 -11.15 0.03 -20.72
N GLN A 440 -12.41 0.45 -20.99
CA GLN A 440 -12.71 1.37 -22.09
C GLN A 440 -11.95 2.70 -22.01
N ILE A 441 -11.88 3.34 -20.84
CA ILE A 441 -11.14 4.61 -20.64
C ILE A 441 -9.62 4.40 -20.80
N PRO A 442 -8.97 3.45 -20.10
CA PRO A 442 -7.56 3.14 -20.34
C PRO A 442 -7.25 2.86 -21.81
N ASN A 443 -8.08 2.05 -22.48
CA ASN A 443 -7.89 1.70 -23.89
C ASN A 443 -8.07 2.91 -24.82
N ALA A 444 -9.00 3.82 -24.53
CA ALA A 444 -9.15 5.07 -25.27
C ALA A 444 -7.89 5.93 -25.16
N PHE A 445 -7.37 6.10 -23.94
CA PHE A 445 -6.14 6.86 -23.73
C PHE A 445 -4.91 6.20 -24.39
N THR A 446 -4.78 4.87 -24.32
CA THR A 446 -3.71 4.15 -25.04
C THR A 446 -3.82 4.33 -26.55
N ARG A 447 -5.04 4.33 -27.12
CA ARG A 447 -5.22 4.62 -28.55
C ARG A 447 -4.82 6.05 -28.91
N LEU A 448 -5.10 7.02 -28.04
CA LEU A 448 -4.63 8.40 -28.19
C LEU A 448 -3.10 8.47 -28.24
N LEU A 449 -2.40 7.86 -27.29
CA LEU A 449 -0.93 7.85 -27.30
C LEU A 449 -0.37 7.18 -28.57
N LYS A 450 -0.95 6.04 -28.98
CA LYS A 450 -0.58 5.39 -30.24
C LYS A 450 -0.79 6.29 -31.46
N ARG A 451 -1.84 7.11 -31.46
CA ARG A 451 -2.11 8.06 -32.55
C ARG A 451 -1.02 9.13 -32.63
N ILE A 452 -0.56 9.64 -31.50
CA ILE A 452 0.53 10.62 -31.40
C ILE A 452 1.83 10.03 -31.93
N THR A 453 2.19 8.82 -31.49
CA THR A 453 3.40 8.12 -31.93
C THR A 453 3.35 7.72 -33.41
N ALA A 454 2.19 7.29 -33.90
CA ALA A 454 2.00 6.97 -35.32
C ALA A 454 2.20 8.19 -36.23
N ASP A 455 2.06 9.39 -35.69
CA ASP A 455 2.30 10.66 -36.40
C ASP A 455 3.74 11.20 -36.19
N GLY A 456 4.67 10.32 -35.79
CA GLY A 456 6.10 10.63 -35.66
C GLY A 456 6.52 11.38 -34.39
N ASN A 457 5.59 11.65 -33.46
CA ASN A 457 5.91 12.38 -32.23
C ASN A 457 6.50 11.44 -31.16
N THR A 458 7.41 11.97 -30.34
CA THR A 458 7.93 11.27 -29.17
C THR A 458 7.10 11.59 -27.94
N ILE A 459 6.59 10.56 -27.26
CA ILE A 459 5.79 10.69 -26.04
C ILE A 459 6.00 9.46 -25.15
N ARG A 460 6.01 9.64 -23.82
CA ARG A 460 6.12 8.52 -22.90
C ARG A 460 4.83 7.69 -22.83
N GLU A 461 4.99 6.37 -22.79
CA GLU A 461 3.89 5.41 -22.65
C GLU A 461 3.36 5.32 -21.20
N LEU A 462 2.89 6.44 -20.66
CA LEU A 462 2.31 6.50 -19.33
C LEU A 462 0.82 6.15 -19.35
N SER A 463 0.36 5.39 -18.34
CA SER A 463 -1.07 5.03 -18.23
C SER A 463 -1.97 6.23 -17.93
N PHE A 464 -3.28 6.14 -18.21
CA PHE A 464 -4.27 7.19 -17.90
C PHE A 464 -4.22 7.69 -16.44
N GLY A 465 -3.94 6.80 -15.48
CA GLY A 465 -3.82 7.18 -14.06
C GLY A 465 -2.67 8.13 -13.74
N LYS A 466 -1.73 8.33 -14.67
CA LYS A 466 -0.61 9.27 -14.54
C LYS A 466 -1.03 10.71 -14.79
N LEU A 467 -2.14 10.96 -15.50
CA LEU A 467 -2.74 12.30 -15.58
C LEU A 467 -3.18 12.81 -14.21
N ARG A 468 -3.86 11.97 -13.42
CA ARG A 468 -4.21 12.28 -12.02
C ARG A 468 -2.98 12.59 -11.16
N LYS A 469 -1.87 11.84 -11.35
CA LYS A 469 -0.60 12.11 -10.65
C LYS A 469 0.02 13.43 -11.10
N THR A 470 -0.05 13.72 -12.40
CA THR A 470 0.41 14.98 -12.99
C THR A 470 -0.36 16.16 -12.40
N ALA A 471 -1.69 16.08 -12.37
CA ALA A 471 -2.57 17.08 -11.74
C ALA A 471 -2.21 17.31 -10.26
N GLY A 472 -2.10 16.24 -9.48
CA GLY A 472 -1.73 16.35 -8.06
C GLY A 472 -0.34 16.96 -7.84
N ASN A 473 0.61 16.68 -8.74
CA ASN A 473 1.94 17.27 -8.70
C ASN A 473 1.92 18.76 -9.05
N LEU A 474 1.18 19.16 -10.09
CA LEU A 474 1.00 20.57 -10.47
C LEU A 474 0.36 21.37 -9.32
N ILE A 475 -0.71 20.84 -8.71
CA ILE A 475 -1.34 21.48 -7.53
C ILE A 475 -0.35 21.62 -6.38
N ARG A 476 0.48 20.59 -6.13
CA ARG A 476 1.50 20.65 -5.08
C ARG A 476 2.60 21.67 -5.38
N GLN A 477 2.94 21.90 -6.64
CA GLN A 477 3.96 22.87 -7.04
C GLN A 477 3.50 24.31 -6.84
N VAL A 478 2.22 24.60 -7.12
CA VAL A 478 1.66 25.96 -6.98
C VAL A 478 1.10 26.25 -5.58
N SER A 479 1.02 25.22 -4.73
CA SER A 479 0.48 25.31 -3.38
C SER A 479 1.30 24.43 -2.42
N ASP A 480 0.68 23.46 -1.74
CA ASP A 480 1.35 22.59 -0.79
C ASP A 480 0.81 21.15 -0.80
N GLY A 481 1.38 20.31 0.07
CA GLY A 481 1.01 18.90 0.18
C GLY A 481 -0.41 18.68 0.71
N GLU A 482 -0.91 19.53 1.61
CA GLU A 482 -2.25 19.42 2.17
C GLU A 482 -3.30 19.70 1.10
N ILE A 483 -3.13 20.80 0.35
CA ILE A 483 -4.03 21.17 -0.75
C ILE A 483 -4.03 20.11 -1.85
N SER A 484 -2.86 19.54 -2.18
CA SER A 484 -2.76 18.41 -3.12
C SER A 484 -3.48 17.15 -2.62
N GLU A 485 -3.38 16.83 -1.33
CA GLU A 485 -4.08 15.67 -0.76
C GLU A 485 -5.61 15.88 -0.70
N ILE A 486 -6.08 17.10 -0.43
CA ILE A 486 -7.51 17.47 -0.49
C ILE A 486 -8.02 17.40 -1.93
N PHE A 487 -7.29 17.98 -2.88
CA PHE A 487 -7.60 17.92 -4.32
C PHE A 487 -7.75 16.47 -4.80
N LEU A 488 -6.89 15.56 -4.35
CA LEU A 488 -6.98 14.14 -4.68
C LEU A 488 -8.06 13.38 -3.89
N CYS A 489 -8.86 14.04 -3.05
CA CYS A 489 -9.84 13.41 -2.15
C CYS A 489 -9.22 12.28 -1.31
N HIS A 490 -8.01 12.47 -0.78
CA HIS A 490 -7.44 11.52 0.17
C HIS A 490 -8.18 11.59 1.52
N ALA A 491 -8.28 10.44 2.19
CA ALA A 491 -9.06 10.30 3.42
C ALA A 491 -8.46 11.11 4.57
N ASN A 492 -7.13 11.11 4.70
CA ASN A 492 -6.41 11.80 5.76
C ASN A 492 -5.41 12.79 5.11
N PRO A 493 -5.84 13.99 4.70
CA PRO A 493 -4.99 14.98 4.05
C PRO A 493 -3.97 15.63 5.00
N VAL A 494 -4.25 15.61 6.32
CA VAL A 494 -3.35 16.11 7.37
C VAL A 494 -2.83 14.94 8.18
N ARG A 495 -1.54 14.61 8.01
CA ARG A 495 -0.90 13.48 8.73
C ARG A 495 -0.86 13.64 10.26
N ALA A 496 -1.00 14.87 10.75
CA ALA A 496 -0.84 15.22 12.16
C ALA A 496 -2.14 15.10 12.99
N GLY A 497 -3.32 14.85 12.40
CA GLY A 497 -4.53 14.68 13.20
C GLY A 497 -5.79 14.33 12.43
N ASN A 498 -6.26 13.08 12.57
CA ASN A 498 -7.60 12.66 12.10
C ASN A 498 -8.75 13.47 12.73
N LEU A 499 -8.51 14.16 13.85
CA LEU A 499 -9.51 14.97 14.55
C LEU A 499 -9.81 16.29 13.81
N LEU A 500 -8.83 16.92 13.15
CA LEU A 500 -9.04 18.19 12.45
C LEU A 500 -10.05 18.06 11.30
N ASP A 501 -9.97 16.95 10.55
CA ASP A 501 -10.91 16.62 9.47
C ASP A 501 -12.37 16.42 9.96
N VAL A 502 -12.57 16.14 11.26
CA VAL A 502 -13.91 15.99 11.86
C VAL A 502 -14.48 17.32 12.33
N TYR A 503 -13.63 18.27 12.72
CA TYR A 503 -14.05 19.53 13.36
C TYR A 503 -13.89 20.78 12.49
N THR A 504 -13.26 20.68 11.32
CA THR A 504 -13.00 21.84 10.45
C THR A 504 -13.40 21.56 9.01
N ASN A 505 -13.86 22.60 8.31
CA ASN A 505 -14.16 22.50 6.88
C ASN A 505 -12.85 22.38 6.10
N ARG A 506 -12.85 21.50 5.10
CA ARG A 506 -11.73 21.40 4.16
C ARG A 506 -11.58 22.73 3.40
N PRO A 507 -10.37 23.27 3.24
CA PRO A 507 -10.14 24.59 2.62
C PRO A 507 -10.29 24.57 1.08
N PHE A 508 -11.49 24.27 0.56
CA PHE A 508 -11.73 24.20 -0.89
C PHE A 508 -11.46 25.52 -1.61
N GLY A 509 -11.63 26.69 -0.96
CA GLY A 509 -11.24 27.96 -1.57
C GLY A 509 -9.74 28.11 -1.84
N LYS A 510 -8.88 27.39 -1.11
CA LYS A 510 -7.43 27.26 -1.46
C LYS A 510 -7.22 26.29 -2.61
N VAL A 511 -8.00 25.20 -2.67
CA VAL A 511 -8.00 24.26 -3.79
C VAL A 511 -8.39 24.95 -5.09
N PHE A 512 -9.44 25.79 -5.08
CA PHE A 512 -9.88 26.52 -6.28
C PHE A 512 -8.81 27.47 -6.81
N ARG A 513 -8.16 28.24 -5.91
CA ARG A 513 -7.04 29.11 -6.29
C ARG A 513 -5.87 28.32 -6.87
N ALA A 514 -5.54 27.17 -6.29
CA ALA A 514 -4.50 26.30 -6.85
C ALA A 514 -4.90 25.75 -8.23
N ILE A 515 -6.18 25.38 -8.43
CA ILE A 515 -6.68 24.95 -9.74
C ILE A 515 -6.56 26.08 -10.77
N GLN A 516 -6.96 27.31 -10.44
CA GLN A 516 -6.83 28.47 -11.35
C GLN A 516 -5.37 28.77 -11.70
N GLU A 517 -4.43 28.59 -10.78
CA GLU A 517 -3.01 28.75 -11.09
C GLU A 517 -2.48 27.62 -11.98
N VAL A 518 -2.94 26.38 -11.78
CA VAL A 518 -2.65 25.27 -12.69
C VAL A 518 -3.25 25.52 -14.07
N GLU A 519 -4.44 26.09 -14.16
CA GLU A 519 -5.05 26.50 -15.43
C GLU A 519 -4.13 27.44 -16.21
N ARG A 520 -3.59 28.47 -15.52
CA ARG A 520 -2.65 29.43 -16.10
C ARG A 520 -1.39 28.75 -16.65
N LEU A 521 -0.85 27.75 -15.93
CA LEU A 521 0.29 26.96 -16.38
C LEU A 521 -0.03 26.06 -17.58
N LEU A 522 -1.27 25.59 -17.68
CA LEU A 522 -1.74 24.71 -18.75
C LEU A 522 -2.28 25.47 -19.96
N GLN A 523 -2.15 26.81 -19.99
CA GLN A 523 -2.64 27.62 -21.10
C GLN A 523 -2.16 27.13 -22.49
N PRO A 524 -0.87 26.75 -22.69
CA PRO A 524 -0.42 26.18 -23.97
C PRO A 524 -1.13 24.87 -24.35
N VAL A 525 -1.55 24.08 -23.35
CA VAL A 525 -2.29 22.84 -23.57
C VAL A 525 -3.66 23.14 -24.14
N PHE A 526 -4.35 24.16 -23.62
CA PHE A 526 -5.68 24.54 -24.10
C PHE A 526 -5.64 25.13 -25.50
N GLU A 527 -4.66 25.98 -25.78
CA GLU A 527 -4.44 26.60 -27.10
C GLU A 527 -4.18 25.55 -28.19
N ALA A 528 -3.45 24.48 -27.85
CA ALA A 528 -3.12 23.41 -28.78
C ALA A 528 -4.33 22.59 -29.26
N ALA A 529 -5.48 22.68 -28.59
CA ALA A 529 -6.71 22.04 -29.05
C ALA A 529 -7.45 22.85 -30.14
N GLY A 530 -7.00 24.08 -30.42
CA GLY A 530 -7.61 24.97 -31.41
C GLY A 530 -8.89 25.66 -30.91
N PRO A 531 -9.52 26.49 -31.78
CA PRO A 531 -10.67 27.31 -31.42
C PRO A 531 -11.96 26.50 -31.19
N GLU A 532 -12.10 25.34 -31.84
CA GLU A 532 -13.29 24.47 -31.72
C GLU A 532 -12.94 23.08 -31.16
N PRO A 533 -12.49 22.99 -29.88
CA PRO A 533 -11.90 21.78 -29.32
C PRO A 533 -12.88 20.61 -29.16
N PHE A 534 -14.19 20.78 -29.34
CA PHE A 534 -15.16 19.68 -29.24
C PHE A 534 -15.96 19.46 -30.51
N GLN A 535 -15.58 20.11 -31.61
CA GLN A 535 -16.12 19.77 -32.92
C GLN A 535 -15.67 18.35 -33.30
N ALA A 536 -16.58 17.55 -33.84
CA ALA A 536 -16.28 16.18 -34.25
C ALA A 536 -15.27 16.21 -35.42
N GLY A 537 -14.00 16.00 -35.12
CA GLY A 537 -12.96 15.85 -36.14
C GLY A 537 -13.24 14.65 -37.06
N PRO A 538 -12.59 14.59 -38.24
CA PRO A 538 -12.75 13.46 -39.16
C PRO A 538 -12.49 12.12 -38.46
N GLN A 539 -13.16 11.03 -38.89
CA GLN A 539 -12.60 9.69 -38.71
C GLN A 539 -11.21 9.69 -39.37
N ALA A 540 -10.17 9.75 -38.55
CA ALA A 540 -8.81 9.99 -39.01
C ALA A 540 -8.21 8.71 -39.60
N TYR A 541 -8.47 8.47 -40.89
CA TYR A 541 -7.58 7.66 -41.74
C TYR A 541 -6.32 8.45 -42.13
N THR A 542 -6.35 9.78 -41.99
CA THR A 542 -5.27 10.71 -42.33
C THR A 542 -4.64 11.24 -41.03
N PRO A 543 -3.31 11.13 -40.85
CA PRO A 543 -2.61 11.70 -39.70
C PRO A 543 -2.84 13.20 -39.55
N LEU A 544 -2.76 13.73 -38.32
CA LEU A 544 -3.04 15.14 -38.06
C LEU A 544 -1.98 16.03 -38.72
N SER A 545 -0.71 15.63 -38.67
CA SER A 545 0.39 16.31 -39.36
C SER A 545 0.12 16.46 -40.86
N THR A 546 -0.50 15.45 -41.47
CA THR A 546 -0.85 15.46 -42.88
C THR A 546 -2.00 16.43 -43.15
N VAL A 547 -2.99 16.50 -42.25
CA VAL A 547 -4.09 17.47 -42.34
C VAL A 547 -3.56 18.90 -42.20
N GLU A 548 -2.66 19.17 -41.26
CA GLU A 548 -2.03 20.47 -41.08
C GLU A 548 -1.24 20.87 -42.33
N ARG A 549 -0.41 19.97 -42.87
CA ARG A 549 0.30 20.21 -44.14
C ARG A 549 -0.65 20.46 -45.32
N ILE A 550 -1.81 19.79 -45.39
CA ILE A 550 -2.83 20.09 -46.41
C ILE A 550 -3.28 21.56 -46.30
N TYR A 551 -3.53 22.04 -45.09
CA TYR A 551 -3.97 23.43 -44.87
C TYR A 551 -2.87 24.43 -45.17
N ASP A 552 -1.65 24.21 -44.68
CA ASP A 552 -0.51 25.10 -44.90
C ASP A 552 -0.18 25.23 -46.41
N MET A 553 -0.17 24.09 -47.12
CA MET A 553 0.07 24.11 -48.57
C MET A 553 -1.06 24.80 -49.34
N HIS A 554 -2.31 24.65 -48.89
CA HIS A 554 -3.43 25.33 -49.53
C HIS A 554 -3.39 26.85 -49.27
N GLU A 555 -3.05 27.29 -48.06
CA GLU A 555 -2.88 28.72 -47.73
C GLU A 555 -1.76 29.38 -48.51
N THR A 556 -0.67 28.65 -48.76
CA THR A 556 0.44 29.11 -49.61
C THR A 556 0.13 29.04 -51.11
N GLY A 557 -1.10 28.69 -51.48
CA GLY A 557 -1.62 28.75 -52.85
C GLY A 557 -1.43 27.47 -53.67
N ALA A 558 -1.00 26.36 -53.07
CA ALA A 558 -0.86 25.10 -53.78
C ALA A 558 -2.22 24.53 -54.21
N LYS A 559 -2.31 24.03 -55.45
CA LYS A 559 -3.54 23.41 -55.96
C LYS A 559 -3.77 22.03 -55.30
N PRO A 560 -5.03 21.60 -55.06
CA PRO A 560 -5.32 20.33 -54.40
C PRO A 560 -4.64 19.08 -55.00
N ARG A 561 -4.38 19.07 -56.31
CA ARG A 561 -3.65 17.98 -56.98
C ARG A 561 -2.16 17.94 -56.60
N ALA A 562 -1.51 19.11 -56.51
CA ALA A 562 -0.11 19.21 -56.09
C ALA A 562 0.06 18.86 -54.60
N ILE A 563 -0.89 19.29 -53.76
CA ILE A 563 -0.93 18.90 -52.34
C ILE A 563 -1.03 17.38 -52.19
N ALA A 564 -1.92 16.74 -52.98
CA ALA A 564 -2.13 15.31 -52.94
C ALA A 564 -0.87 14.51 -53.33
N GLU A 565 -0.17 14.97 -54.37
CA GLU A 565 1.08 14.37 -54.84
C GLU A 565 2.21 14.50 -53.82
N GLU A 566 2.43 15.70 -53.29
CA GLU A 566 3.47 15.99 -52.29
C GLU A 566 3.27 15.20 -50.99
N LEU A 567 2.02 15.05 -50.55
CA LEU A 567 1.69 14.39 -49.28
C LEU A 567 1.37 12.91 -49.42
N GLY A 568 1.41 12.36 -50.63
CA GLY A 568 1.11 10.94 -50.89
C GLY A 568 -0.32 10.54 -50.52
N VAL A 569 -1.29 11.46 -50.63
CA VAL A 569 -2.71 11.22 -50.33
C VAL A 569 -3.57 11.34 -51.59
N SER A 570 -4.80 10.83 -51.55
CA SER A 570 -5.72 11.03 -52.67
C SER A 570 -6.18 12.49 -52.78
N VAL A 571 -6.39 12.99 -54.01
CA VAL A 571 -6.98 14.33 -54.24
C VAL A 571 -8.33 14.48 -53.54
N SER A 572 -9.12 13.39 -53.48
CA SER A 572 -10.38 13.35 -52.72
C SER A 572 -10.19 13.57 -51.22
N THR A 573 -9.07 13.11 -50.65
CA THR A 573 -8.73 13.35 -49.25
C THR A 573 -8.44 14.83 -49.02
N VAL A 574 -7.69 15.48 -49.90
CA VAL A 574 -7.41 16.92 -49.83
C VAL A 574 -8.70 17.74 -49.89
N TYR A 575 -9.55 17.54 -50.90
CA TYR A 575 -10.83 18.25 -51.00
C TYR A 575 -11.74 18.01 -49.78
N ARG A 576 -11.76 16.77 -49.25
CA ARG A 576 -12.55 16.44 -48.06
C ARG A 576 -12.09 17.19 -46.83
N GLN A 577 -10.78 17.43 -46.64
CA GLN A 577 -10.30 18.24 -45.52
C GLN A 577 -10.55 19.72 -45.74
N LEU A 578 -10.28 20.24 -46.95
CA LEU A 578 -10.50 21.66 -47.25
C LEU A 578 -11.96 22.09 -47.13
N ARG A 579 -12.93 21.21 -47.41
CA ARG A 579 -14.37 21.50 -47.22
C ARG A 579 -14.80 21.58 -45.75
N LYS A 580 -13.99 21.05 -44.83
CA LYS A 580 -14.30 20.99 -43.39
C LYS A 580 -13.67 22.12 -42.60
N ARG A 581 -12.67 22.77 -43.20
CA ARG A 581 -12.19 24.06 -42.74
C ARG A 581 -13.22 25.13 -43.09
#